data_AF-A0A179UHD4-F1
#
_entry.id   AF-A0A179UHD4-F1
#
_cell.length_a   1.000
_cell.length_b   1.000
_cell.length_c   1.000
_cell.angle_alpha   90.00
_cell.angle_beta   90.00
_cell.angle_gamma   90.00
#
_symmetry.space_group_name_H-M   'P 1'
#
loop_
_entity.id
_entity.type
_entity.pdbx_description
1 polymer ?
#
loop_
_entity_poly.entity_id
_entity_poly.type
_entity_poly.pdbx_seq_one_letter_code
_entity_poly.pdbx_strand_id
1 'polypeptide(L)'
;MNEWRIIFTLRILQENQVVQLDPSLLKYPLCRLTVVHLPTASTEPSLLGLPDGACVISANKNVGFGQTGTQEETQVGSSPESCPVVLLTPTLQNNQVLIVQGAEAMVTIKGYGREARLDSVLTADYGFSAGDSQWSKWRRRTMLFMDALQLDQFIVDKRKIADHLPGHVDRELLKAYNAFSSSPGKGECKSNYTEIVTGLWGCGAFGGNPQTKTLIQWCAASMAQTNLRLVLSGEDHFALASELNETVKMTREGLWTVKNVLDTVGALKPYD
;
A
#
# COMPACT_ATOMS: atom_id res chain seq x y z
N MET A 1 0.39 -3.88 33.70
CA MET A 1 -0.39 -3.49 32.50
C MET A 1 0.59 -2.97 31.48
N ASN A 2 0.79 -3.71 30.40
CA ASN A 2 1.54 -3.19 29.27
C ASN A 2 0.51 -2.43 28.42
N GLU A 3 0.36 -1.12 28.59
CA GLU A 3 -0.50 -0.33 27.71
C GLU A 3 0.40 0.41 26.70
N TRP A 4 0.01 0.42 25.43
CA TRP A 4 0.63 1.31 24.43
C TRP A 4 -0.42 2.22 23.81
N ARG A 5 0.04 3.31 23.21
CA ARG A 5 -0.85 4.29 22.55
C ARG A 5 -0.98 3.95 21.08
N ILE A 6 -2.20 4.04 20.57
CA ILE A 6 -2.44 4.07 19.12
C ILE A 6 -2.24 5.51 18.67
N ILE A 7 -1.41 5.71 17.65
CA ILE A 7 -1.05 7.04 17.15
C ILE A 7 -1.67 7.22 15.77
N PHE A 8 -2.45 8.29 15.62
CA PHE A 8 -3.05 8.72 14.36
C PHE A 8 -2.30 9.96 13.88
N THR A 9 -1.69 9.90 12.70
CA THR A 9 -0.91 11.00 12.14
C THR A 9 -1.42 11.34 10.75
N LEU A 10 -1.95 12.55 10.59
CA LEU A 10 -2.18 13.13 9.25
C LEU A 10 -0.86 13.69 8.74
N ARG A 11 -0.28 13.05 7.73
CA ARG A 11 0.98 13.47 7.12
C ARG A 11 0.70 14.24 5.84
N ILE A 12 1.38 15.37 5.70
CA ILE A 12 1.28 16.26 4.55
C ILE A 12 2.63 16.31 3.85
N LEU A 13 2.66 15.96 2.56
CA LEU A 13 3.82 16.20 1.70
C LEU A 13 3.83 17.68 1.32
N GLN A 14 4.90 18.40 1.65
CA GLN A 14 4.97 19.84 1.43
C GLN A 14 4.88 20.17 -0.07
N GLU A 15 4.15 21.23 -0.43
CA GLU A 15 3.88 21.60 -1.83
C GLU A 15 5.15 21.79 -2.68
N ASN A 16 6.23 22.30 -2.10
CA ASN A 16 7.51 22.44 -2.79
C ASN A 16 8.09 21.08 -3.23
N GLN A 17 7.82 20.01 -2.47
CA GLN A 17 8.21 18.63 -2.81
C GLN A 17 7.23 17.96 -3.79
N VAL A 18 5.98 18.44 -3.86
CA VAL A 18 4.94 17.99 -4.80
C VAL A 18 5.17 18.58 -6.19
N VAL A 19 5.57 19.85 -6.27
CA VAL A 19 5.76 20.58 -7.55
C VAL A 19 7.11 20.26 -8.19
N GLN A 20 8.12 19.92 -7.39
CA GLN A 20 9.45 19.53 -7.86
C GLN A 20 9.93 18.31 -7.07
N LEU A 21 9.51 17.12 -7.50
CA LEU A 21 10.21 15.90 -7.11
C LEU A 21 11.70 16.10 -7.41
N ASP A 22 12.56 15.93 -6.40
CA ASP A 22 14.00 16.00 -6.60
C ASP A 22 14.38 15.03 -7.74
N PRO A 23 14.93 15.52 -8.87
CA PRO A 23 15.30 14.68 -10.00
C PRO A 23 16.27 13.56 -9.63
N SER A 24 16.98 13.68 -8.50
CA SER A 24 17.82 12.61 -7.96
C SER A 24 17.02 11.36 -7.61
N LEU A 25 15.77 11.50 -7.16
CA LEU A 25 14.87 10.38 -6.80
C LEU A 25 14.59 9.46 -7.99
N LEU A 26 14.55 10.02 -9.20
CA LEU A 26 14.33 9.26 -10.43
C LEU A 26 15.54 8.40 -10.82
N LYS A 27 16.73 8.71 -10.28
CA LYS A 27 17.97 7.96 -10.54
C LYS A 27 18.18 6.80 -9.58
N TYR A 28 17.31 6.63 -8.59
CA TYR A 28 17.43 5.53 -7.64
C TYR A 28 17.28 4.18 -8.35
N PRO A 29 18.10 3.18 -7.98
CA PRO A 29 17.88 1.81 -8.43
C PRO A 29 16.55 1.30 -7.85
N LEU A 30 15.93 0.36 -8.55
CA LEU A 30 14.71 -0.25 -8.06
C LEU A 30 14.95 -1.05 -6.77
N CYS A 31 14.08 -0.87 -5.77
CA CYS A 31 14.07 -1.70 -4.59
C CYS A 31 13.64 -3.12 -4.93
N ARG A 32 13.82 -4.07 -4.00
CA ARG A 32 13.26 -5.41 -4.17
C ARG A 32 11.73 -5.33 -4.21
N LEU A 33 11.14 -5.91 -5.25
CA LEU A 33 9.72 -6.22 -5.34
C LEU A 33 9.53 -7.73 -5.18
N THR A 34 8.75 -8.15 -4.20
CA THR A 34 8.33 -9.54 -4.01
C THR A 34 6.84 -9.65 -4.35
N VAL A 35 6.50 -10.48 -5.34
CA VAL A 35 5.10 -10.75 -5.71
C VAL A 35 4.65 -12.02 -5.01
N VAL A 36 3.53 -11.92 -4.28
CA VAL A 36 2.91 -13.03 -3.56
C VAL A 36 1.50 -13.21 -4.10
N HIS A 37 1.18 -14.40 -4.59
CA HIS A 37 -0.17 -14.76 -5.01
C HIS A 37 -0.81 -15.64 -3.94
N LEU A 38 -2.02 -15.29 -3.51
CA LEU A 38 -2.83 -16.03 -2.56
C LEU A 38 -4.09 -16.55 -3.25
N PRO A 39 -4.57 -17.76 -2.91
CA PRO A 39 -5.82 -18.27 -3.44
C PRO A 39 -7.03 -17.42 -2.99
N THR A 40 -6.94 -16.80 -1.80
CA THR A 40 -8.02 -15.98 -1.24
C THR A 40 -7.41 -14.80 -0.48
N ALA A 41 -8.06 -13.64 -0.57
CA ALA A 41 -7.67 -12.46 0.19
C ALA A 41 -7.70 -12.75 1.70
N SER A 42 -6.77 -12.16 2.45
CA SER A 42 -6.62 -12.43 3.88
C SER A 42 -6.01 -11.26 4.64
N THR A 43 -6.38 -11.11 5.91
CA THR A 43 -5.75 -10.17 6.87
C THR A 43 -4.81 -10.89 7.85
N GLU A 44 -4.25 -12.03 7.48
CA GLU A 44 -3.27 -12.77 8.29
C GLU A 44 -2.09 -11.88 8.71
N PRO A 45 -1.58 -11.99 9.95
CA PRO A 45 -0.53 -11.11 10.47
C PRO A 45 0.74 -11.01 9.63
N SER A 46 1.09 -12.07 8.88
CA SER A 46 2.23 -12.08 7.94
C SER A 46 2.09 -11.10 6.77
N LEU A 47 0.88 -10.59 6.53
CA LEU A 47 0.52 -9.65 5.47
C LEU A 47 0.33 -8.22 6.00
N LEU A 48 0.54 -7.98 7.30
CA LEU A 48 0.26 -6.68 7.95
C LEU A 48 1.51 -5.81 8.13
N GLY A 49 2.64 -6.19 7.53
CA GLY A 49 3.90 -5.45 7.63
C GLY A 49 4.55 -5.51 9.00
N LEU A 50 4.25 -6.52 9.81
CA LEU A 50 4.83 -6.67 11.15
C LEU A 50 6.31 -7.13 11.10
N PRO A 51 7.12 -6.78 12.12
CA PRO A 51 6.86 -5.75 13.13
C PRO A 51 7.34 -4.35 12.71
N ASP A 52 8.23 -4.26 11.72
CA ASP A 52 8.98 -3.05 11.35
C ASP A 52 8.72 -2.56 9.92
N GLY A 53 7.75 -3.18 9.25
CA GLY A 53 7.24 -2.75 7.97
C GLY A 53 5.99 -1.87 8.11
N ALA A 54 5.28 -1.70 7.01
CA ALA A 54 3.97 -1.07 6.98
C ALA A 54 3.04 -1.77 5.98
N CYS A 55 1.73 -1.65 6.20
CA CYS A 55 0.71 -2.18 5.30
C CYS A 55 -0.10 -1.04 4.68
N VAL A 56 -0.30 -1.08 3.36
CA VAL A 56 -1.13 -0.12 2.64
C VAL A 56 -2.60 -0.42 2.85
N ILE A 57 -3.34 0.58 3.28
CA ILE A 57 -4.80 0.59 3.31
C ILE A 57 -5.27 1.41 2.11
N SER A 58 -5.91 0.73 1.16
CA SER A 58 -6.47 1.29 -0.08
C SER A 58 -7.73 2.07 0.26
N ALA A 59 -7.52 3.28 0.76
CA ALA A 59 -8.57 4.07 1.39
C ALA A 59 -9.43 4.81 0.36
N ASN A 60 -10.65 5.17 0.75
CA ASN A 60 -11.34 6.31 0.17
C ASN A 60 -10.72 7.63 0.66
N LYS A 61 -10.77 8.69 -0.16
CA LYS A 61 -10.36 10.04 0.30
C LYS A 61 -11.19 10.50 1.51
N ASN A 62 -12.44 10.06 1.60
CA ASN A 62 -13.26 10.15 2.79
C ASN A 62 -13.19 8.79 3.51
N VAL A 63 -12.18 8.61 4.35
CA VAL A 63 -11.94 7.37 5.10
C VAL A 63 -13.21 6.98 5.87
N GLY A 64 -13.65 5.74 5.73
CA GLY A 64 -14.97 5.33 6.19
C GLY A 64 -15.35 3.92 5.79
N PHE A 65 -16.44 3.43 6.39
CA PHE A 65 -16.99 2.13 6.04
C PHE A 65 -17.83 2.23 4.77
N GLY A 66 -17.27 1.78 3.65
CA GLY A 66 -17.99 1.55 2.41
C GLY A 66 -18.86 0.30 2.49
N GLN A 67 -19.93 0.27 1.69
CA GLN A 67 -20.92 -0.81 1.69
C GLN A 67 -20.37 -2.14 1.14
N THR A 68 -19.23 -2.09 0.45
CA THR A 68 -18.73 -3.19 -0.36
C THR A 68 -17.79 -4.12 0.39
N GLY A 69 -17.41 -3.86 1.64
CA GLY A 69 -16.55 -4.79 2.42
C GLY A 69 -15.23 -5.08 1.72
N THR A 70 -14.57 -4.04 1.21
CA THR A 70 -13.35 -4.13 0.41
C THR A 70 -12.10 -4.11 1.32
N GLN A 71 -10.95 -3.77 0.76
CA GLN A 71 -9.67 -3.89 1.45
C GLN A 71 -9.58 -2.96 2.68
N GLU A 72 -10.11 -1.73 2.60
CA GLU A 72 -10.19 -0.80 3.73
C GLU A 72 -11.03 -1.39 4.88
N GLU A 73 -12.25 -1.83 4.60
CA GLU A 73 -13.18 -2.31 5.62
C GLU A 73 -12.70 -3.61 6.28
N THR A 74 -12.10 -4.52 5.52
CA THR A 74 -11.56 -5.77 6.07
C THR A 74 -10.34 -5.50 6.96
N GLN A 75 -9.45 -4.58 6.58
CA GLN A 75 -8.30 -4.22 7.40
C GLN A 75 -8.72 -3.49 8.68
N VAL A 76 -9.61 -2.50 8.60
CA VAL A 76 -10.14 -1.78 9.77
C VAL A 76 -10.98 -2.72 10.65
N GLY A 77 -11.82 -3.56 10.05
CA GLY A 77 -12.65 -4.53 10.75
C GLY A 77 -11.83 -5.60 11.48
N SER A 78 -10.70 -6.02 10.91
CA SER A 78 -9.76 -6.92 11.58
C SER A 78 -9.07 -6.26 12.78
N SER A 79 -9.00 -4.92 12.80
CA SER A 79 -8.23 -4.11 13.74
C SER A 79 -9.07 -2.97 14.31
N PRO A 80 -10.10 -3.26 15.16
CA PRO A 80 -11.11 -2.28 15.57
C PRO A 80 -10.55 -1.04 16.28
N GLU A 81 -9.36 -1.13 16.85
CA GLU A 81 -8.60 -0.01 17.40
C GLU A 81 -8.29 1.10 16.38
N SER A 82 -8.31 0.77 15.09
CA SER A 82 -8.18 1.73 14.00
C SER A 82 -9.49 2.41 13.62
N CYS A 83 -10.66 1.93 14.06
CA CYS A 83 -11.97 2.53 13.74
C CYS A 83 -12.07 4.06 13.99
N PRO A 84 -11.40 4.68 14.99
CA PRO A 84 -11.42 6.13 15.15
C PRO A 84 -10.97 6.94 13.92
N VAL A 85 -10.31 6.32 12.93
CA VAL A 85 -10.01 6.99 11.64
C VAL A 85 -11.23 7.64 11.01
N VAL A 86 -12.42 7.04 11.14
CA VAL A 86 -13.66 7.58 10.53
C VAL A 86 -14.15 8.87 11.19
N LEU A 87 -13.72 9.13 12.43
CA LEU A 87 -14.10 10.31 13.21
C LEU A 87 -13.04 11.42 13.11
N LEU A 88 -11.78 11.04 12.92
CA LEU A 88 -10.63 11.93 13.05
C LEU A 88 -10.08 12.40 11.69
N THR A 89 -10.36 11.68 10.61
CA THR A 89 -9.70 11.92 9.32
C THR A 89 -10.53 12.89 8.48
N PRO A 90 -9.98 14.04 8.07
CA PRO A 90 -10.64 14.91 7.10
C PRO A 90 -10.64 14.25 5.71
N THR A 91 -11.37 14.82 4.74
CA THR A 91 -11.20 14.45 3.34
C THR A 91 -9.74 14.64 2.93
N LEU A 92 -9.06 13.53 2.62
CA LEU A 92 -7.66 13.52 2.26
C LEU A 92 -7.44 14.32 0.97
N GLN A 93 -6.53 15.29 1.04
CA GLN A 93 -6.05 16.02 -0.14
C GLN A 93 -5.00 15.21 -0.90
N ASN A 94 -4.69 15.60 -2.14
CA ASN A 94 -3.72 14.88 -2.99
C ASN A 94 -2.32 14.69 -2.34
N ASN A 95 -1.91 15.60 -1.47
CA ASN A 95 -0.62 15.53 -0.76
C ASN A 95 -0.74 14.98 0.67
N GLN A 96 -1.90 14.44 1.06
CA GLN A 96 -2.14 13.94 2.41
C GLN A 96 -2.28 12.43 2.46
N VAL A 97 -1.80 11.83 3.55
CA VAL A 97 -2.04 10.43 3.90
C VAL A 97 -2.30 10.35 5.40
N LEU A 98 -3.04 9.34 5.83
CA LEU A 98 -3.24 9.05 7.25
C LEU A 98 -2.41 7.83 7.63
N ILE A 99 -1.71 7.93 8.75
CA ILE A 99 -0.86 6.87 9.30
C ILE A 99 -1.43 6.47 10.65
N VAL A 100 -1.73 5.19 10.82
CA VAL A 100 -2.16 4.63 12.11
C VAL A 100 -1.10 3.67 12.60
N GLN A 101 -0.62 3.88 13.82
CA GLN A 101 0.43 3.06 14.43
C GLN A 101 -0.06 2.43 15.71
N GLY A 102 0.24 1.15 15.90
CA GLY A 102 -0.06 0.43 17.13
C GLY A 102 -1.40 -0.29 17.17
N ALA A 103 -2.25 -0.18 16.15
CA ALA A 103 -3.53 -0.89 16.13
C ALA A 103 -3.32 -2.40 16.00
N GLU A 104 -3.80 -3.19 16.96
CA GLU A 104 -3.72 -4.65 16.95
C GLU A 104 -4.81 -5.25 16.04
N ALA A 105 -4.47 -6.33 15.32
CA ALA A 105 -5.49 -7.15 14.67
C ALA A 105 -6.04 -8.15 15.68
N MET A 106 -7.36 -8.17 15.86
CA MET A 106 -8.06 -9.05 16.80
C MET A 106 -8.62 -10.31 16.12
N VAL A 107 -8.83 -10.25 14.81
CA VAL A 107 -9.35 -11.36 14.00
C VAL A 107 -8.62 -11.44 12.66
N THR A 108 -8.58 -12.63 12.07
CA THR A 108 -8.30 -12.77 10.64
C THR A 108 -9.62 -12.78 9.87
N ILE A 109 -9.64 -12.09 8.73
CA ILE A 109 -10.75 -12.09 7.78
C ILE A 109 -10.22 -12.69 6.49
N LYS A 110 -10.97 -13.62 5.90
CA LYS A 110 -10.70 -14.17 4.57
C LYS A 110 -11.82 -13.80 3.60
N GLY A 111 -11.45 -13.72 2.33
CA GLY A 111 -12.35 -13.34 1.24
C GLY A 111 -12.37 -11.83 1.01
N TYR A 112 -13.10 -11.43 -0.01
CA TYR A 112 -13.21 -10.04 -0.44
C TYR A 112 -14.67 -9.75 -0.83
N GLY A 113 -15.13 -8.54 -0.58
CA GLY A 113 -16.48 -8.16 -0.95
C GLY A 113 -17.54 -8.96 -0.20
N ARG A 114 -18.50 -9.53 -0.94
CA ARG A 114 -19.59 -10.36 -0.37
C ARG A 114 -19.11 -11.68 0.24
N GLU A 115 -17.91 -12.13 -0.10
CA GLU A 115 -17.35 -13.40 0.38
C GLU A 115 -16.47 -13.21 1.64
N ALA A 116 -16.24 -11.96 2.04
CA ALA A 116 -15.48 -11.63 3.23
C ALA A 116 -16.17 -12.20 4.47
N ARG A 117 -15.42 -12.97 5.26
CA ARG A 117 -15.91 -13.63 6.48
C ARG A 117 -14.81 -13.69 7.52
N LEU A 118 -15.21 -13.69 8.80
CA LEU A 118 -14.31 -14.02 9.90
C LEU A 118 -13.74 -15.42 9.67
N ASP A 119 -12.42 -15.53 9.78
CA ASP A 119 -11.68 -16.77 9.60
C ASP A 119 -11.22 -17.32 10.96
N SER A 120 -10.56 -16.48 11.77
CA SER A 120 -10.16 -16.87 13.13
C SER A 120 -10.10 -15.68 14.08
N VAL A 121 -10.18 -15.95 15.38
CA VAL A 121 -9.87 -14.97 16.43
C VAL A 121 -8.37 -15.07 16.71
N LEU A 122 -7.66 -13.94 16.64
CA LEU A 122 -6.26 -13.89 16.99
C LEU A 122 -6.16 -13.91 18.51
N THR A 123 -5.53 -14.97 19.03
CA THR A 123 -5.24 -15.10 20.45
C THR A 123 -4.00 -14.29 20.80
N ALA A 124 -3.88 -13.91 22.08
CA ALA A 124 -2.71 -13.25 22.64
C ALA A 124 -1.42 -14.11 22.60
N ASP A 125 -1.44 -15.25 21.90
CA ASP A 125 -0.33 -16.17 21.70
C ASP A 125 -0.02 -16.58 20.24
N TYR A 126 -0.72 -16.00 19.26
CA TYR A 126 -0.38 -16.14 17.83
C TYR A 126 1.10 -15.82 17.50
N GLY A 127 1.84 -16.82 16.97
CA GLY A 127 3.19 -16.65 16.41
C GLY A 127 4.37 -16.70 17.40
N PHE A 128 4.23 -17.32 18.58
CA PHE A 128 5.34 -17.44 19.53
C PHE A 128 6.41 -18.47 19.13
N SER A 129 7.66 -17.98 19.07
CA SER A 129 8.81 -18.69 19.64
C SER A 129 9.10 -18.08 21.01
N ALA A 130 9.40 -18.90 22.01
CA ALA A 130 9.66 -18.43 23.38
C ALA A 130 10.82 -17.41 23.40
N GLY A 131 10.54 -16.14 23.68
CA GLY A 131 11.58 -15.11 23.86
C GLY A 131 11.15 -13.66 23.60
N ASP A 132 10.29 -13.42 22.62
CA ASP A 132 9.80 -12.07 22.30
C ASP A 132 8.41 -11.85 22.89
N SER A 133 8.25 -10.88 23.78
CA SER A 133 6.91 -10.49 24.24
C SER A 133 6.10 -9.98 23.04
N GLN A 134 5.05 -10.70 22.65
CA GLN A 134 4.13 -10.40 21.55
C GLN A 134 3.76 -8.91 21.44
N TRP A 135 3.60 -8.28 22.61
CA TRP A 135 3.27 -6.88 22.83
C TRP A 135 4.16 -5.88 22.10
N SER A 136 5.40 -6.26 21.77
CA SER A 136 6.36 -5.38 21.08
C SER A 136 6.10 -5.27 19.57
N LYS A 137 5.42 -6.26 18.96
CA LYS A 137 5.21 -6.32 17.50
C LYS A 137 4.05 -5.43 17.06
N TRP A 138 2.89 -5.55 17.71
CA TRP A 138 1.71 -4.74 17.37
C TRP A 138 1.92 -3.25 17.62
N ARG A 139 2.62 -2.88 18.70
CA ARG A 139 3.00 -1.48 18.98
C ARG A 139 3.71 -0.78 17.82
N ARG A 140 4.42 -1.52 16.98
CA ARG A 140 5.15 -1.00 15.81
C ARG A 140 4.41 -1.20 14.48
N ARG A 141 3.28 -1.92 14.48
CA ARG A 141 2.42 -2.05 13.30
C ARG A 141 2.08 -0.67 12.77
N THR A 142 2.23 -0.50 11.46
CA THR A 142 1.91 0.73 10.77
C THR A 142 0.95 0.46 9.62
N MET A 143 -0.18 1.16 9.62
CA MET A 143 -1.20 1.15 8.57
C MET A 143 -1.13 2.49 7.82
N LEU A 144 -0.98 2.43 6.49
CA LEU A 144 -0.84 3.59 5.62
C LEU A 144 -2.11 3.78 4.80
N PHE A 145 -3.01 4.64 5.27
CA PHE A 145 -4.24 5.00 4.57
C PHE A 145 -3.92 6.01 3.47
N MET A 146 -4.04 5.58 2.23
CA MET A 146 -3.81 6.41 1.05
C MET A 146 -4.87 6.14 -0.02
N ASP A 147 -5.47 7.21 -0.53
CA ASP A 147 -6.53 7.14 -1.53
C ASP A 147 -5.98 7.20 -2.95
N ALA A 148 -6.45 6.30 -3.82
CA ALA A 148 -6.20 6.35 -5.27
C ALA A 148 -7.23 7.26 -5.97
N LEU A 149 -6.91 7.71 -7.19
CA LEU A 149 -7.88 8.38 -8.07
C LEU A 149 -9.01 7.41 -8.42
N GLN A 150 -10.25 7.93 -8.43
CA GLN A 150 -11.46 7.20 -8.85
C GLN A 150 -11.56 7.26 -10.38
N LEU A 151 -10.79 6.42 -11.05
CA LEU A 151 -10.61 6.42 -12.51
C LEU A 151 -11.85 5.91 -13.26
N ASP A 152 -12.72 5.16 -12.59
CA ASP A 152 -14.04 4.72 -13.06
C ASP A 152 -14.98 5.89 -13.38
N GLN A 153 -14.73 7.08 -12.84
CA GLN A 153 -15.52 8.29 -13.08
C GLN A 153 -15.10 9.06 -14.34
N PHE A 154 -13.97 8.69 -14.96
CA PHE A 154 -13.47 9.36 -16.15
C PHE A 154 -14.01 8.67 -17.40
N ILE A 155 -14.57 9.46 -18.33
CA ILE A 155 -14.92 8.97 -19.66
C ILE A 155 -13.65 8.94 -20.49
N VAL A 156 -13.07 7.76 -20.63
CA VAL A 156 -11.81 7.56 -21.36
C VAL A 156 -12.10 6.77 -22.64
N ASP A 157 -11.48 7.18 -23.75
CA ASP A 157 -11.46 6.38 -24.98
C ASP A 157 -10.86 5.00 -24.65
N LYS A 158 -11.50 3.92 -25.10
CA LYS A 158 -11.04 2.54 -24.91
C LYS A 158 -9.59 2.31 -25.37
N ARG A 159 -9.04 3.20 -26.20
CA ARG A 159 -7.65 3.20 -26.67
C ARG A 159 -6.65 3.84 -25.70
N LYS A 160 -7.09 4.35 -24.54
CA LYS A 160 -6.24 5.00 -23.54
C LYS A 160 -6.42 4.33 -22.18
N ILE A 161 -5.36 4.33 -21.39
CA ILE A 161 -5.40 3.94 -19.97
C ILE A 161 -5.69 5.18 -19.14
N ALA A 162 -6.71 5.13 -18.28
CA ALA A 162 -7.13 6.26 -17.46
C ALA A 162 -6.04 6.74 -16.49
N ASP A 163 -5.19 5.83 -15.99
CA ASP A 163 -4.03 6.16 -15.18
C ASP A 163 -3.01 7.06 -15.90
N HIS A 164 -3.01 7.10 -17.24
CA HIS A 164 -2.04 7.86 -18.04
C HIS A 164 -2.55 9.23 -18.49
N LEU A 165 -3.75 9.63 -18.05
CA LEU A 165 -4.21 11.00 -18.30
C LEU A 165 -3.24 12.00 -17.62
N PRO A 166 -3.13 13.24 -18.16
CA PRO A 166 -2.16 14.21 -17.67
C PRO A 166 -2.19 14.40 -16.15
N GLY A 167 -1.05 14.23 -15.49
CA GLY A 167 -0.87 14.41 -14.05
C GLY A 167 -1.35 13.25 -13.16
N HIS A 168 -2.00 12.22 -13.71
CA HIS A 168 -2.48 11.08 -12.92
C HIS A 168 -1.32 10.24 -12.36
N VAL A 169 -0.34 9.89 -13.20
CA VAL A 169 0.86 9.15 -12.77
C VAL A 169 1.59 9.90 -11.65
N ASP A 170 1.83 11.20 -11.83
CA ASP A 170 2.54 12.03 -10.84
C ASP A 170 1.78 12.08 -9.51
N ARG A 171 0.46 12.28 -9.56
CA ARG A 171 -0.40 12.30 -8.38
C ARG A 171 -0.31 11.00 -7.60
N GLU A 172 -0.43 9.87 -8.28
CA GLU A 172 -0.40 8.54 -7.63
C GLU A 172 1.00 8.20 -7.09
N LEU A 173 2.04 8.54 -7.83
CA LEU A 173 3.43 8.39 -7.40
C LEU A 173 3.71 9.18 -6.13
N LEU A 174 3.31 10.46 -6.09
CA LEU A 174 3.51 11.34 -4.94
C LEU A 174 2.68 10.91 -3.73
N LYS A 175 1.45 10.46 -3.94
CA LYS A 175 0.60 9.91 -2.88
C LYS A 175 1.24 8.68 -2.23
N ALA A 176 1.67 7.71 -3.03
CA ALA A 176 2.34 6.51 -2.55
C ALA A 176 3.70 6.85 -1.91
N TYR A 177 4.50 7.73 -2.52
CA TYR A 177 5.78 8.15 -1.97
C TYR A 177 5.64 8.85 -0.61
N ASN A 178 4.61 9.70 -0.43
CA ASN A 178 4.32 10.33 0.85
C ASN A 178 4.08 9.29 1.96
N ALA A 179 3.29 8.26 1.66
CA ALA A 179 3.05 7.14 2.57
C ALA A 179 4.32 6.32 2.83
N PHE A 180 5.07 5.93 1.80
CA PHE A 180 6.17 4.99 1.97
C PHE A 180 7.40 5.64 2.62
N SER A 181 7.58 6.95 2.46
CA SER A 181 8.61 7.74 3.13
C SER A 181 8.24 8.14 4.56
N SER A 182 7.15 7.59 5.12
CA SER A 182 6.61 8.01 6.40
C SER A 182 7.17 7.34 7.64
N SER A 183 8.23 6.54 7.49
CA SER A 183 8.80 5.79 8.60
C SER A 183 9.07 6.69 9.82
N PRO A 184 8.65 6.27 11.03
CA PRO A 184 8.82 7.02 12.26
C PRO A 184 10.29 6.97 12.74
N GLY A 185 11.22 7.52 11.97
CA GLY A 185 12.58 7.78 12.44
C GLY A 185 12.61 9.03 13.32
N LYS A 186 13.06 8.91 14.57
CA LYS A 186 13.39 10.06 15.42
C LYS A 186 14.90 10.34 15.35
N GLY A 187 15.29 11.58 15.04
CA GLY A 187 16.68 12.04 15.08
C GLY A 187 17.52 11.66 13.85
N GLU A 188 18.85 11.64 14.02
CA GLU A 188 19.85 11.36 12.96
C GLU A 188 19.79 9.92 12.41
N CYS A 189 19.06 9.02 13.06
CA CYS A 189 18.87 7.63 12.62
C CYS A 189 17.44 7.42 12.08
N LYS A 190 17.12 7.98 10.90
CA LYS A 190 15.92 7.58 10.16
C LYS A 190 16.11 6.15 9.63
N SER A 191 15.46 5.17 10.24
CA SER A 191 15.33 3.83 9.65
C SER A 191 14.09 3.79 8.75
N ASN A 192 14.22 3.34 7.51
CA ASN A 192 13.06 3.10 6.63
C ASN A 192 12.27 1.88 7.12
N TYR A 193 11.02 1.73 6.65
CA TYR A 193 10.30 0.47 6.82
C TYR A 193 11.12 -0.68 6.23
N THR A 194 11.11 -1.84 6.89
CA THR A 194 11.80 -3.03 6.36
C THR A 194 11.20 -3.49 5.03
N GLU A 195 9.88 -3.32 4.91
CA GLU A 195 9.09 -3.60 3.72
C GLU A 195 7.73 -2.91 3.79
N ILE A 196 7.20 -2.51 2.64
CA ILE A 196 5.81 -2.08 2.45
C ILE A 196 5.03 -3.27 1.91
N VAL A 197 4.00 -3.71 2.62
CA VAL A 197 3.05 -4.71 2.14
C VAL A 197 1.85 -4.00 1.53
N THR A 198 1.56 -4.27 0.27
CA THR A 198 0.46 -3.66 -0.47
C THR A 198 -0.26 -4.70 -1.34
N GLY A 199 -1.27 -4.26 -2.08
CA GLY A 199 -1.95 -5.05 -3.11
C GLY A 199 -2.33 -4.19 -4.31
N LEU A 200 -3.47 -4.51 -4.91
CA LEU A 200 -4.03 -3.81 -6.06
C LEU A 200 -4.68 -2.46 -5.68
N TRP A 201 -3.87 -1.54 -5.17
CA TRP A 201 -4.27 -0.21 -4.75
C TRP A 201 -5.00 0.55 -5.88
N GLY A 202 -6.28 0.87 -5.65
CA GLY A 202 -7.09 1.61 -6.61
C GLY A 202 -7.54 0.84 -7.86
N CYS A 203 -7.30 -0.48 -7.96
CA CYS A 203 -7.59 -1.23 -9.19
C CYS A 203 -8.97 -1.90 -9.20
N GLY A 204 -9.62 -2.04 -8.05
CA GLY A 204 -10.96 -2.60 -7.94
C GLY A 204 -12.04 -1.56 -8.25
N ALA A 205 -12.73 -1.08 -7.22
CA ALA A 205 -13.82 -0.12 -7.36
C ALA A 205 -13.43 1.19 -8.05
N PHE A 206 -12.15 1.57 -8.01
CA PHE A 206 -11.65 2.83 -8.59
C PHE A 206 -11.10 2.67 -10.01
N GLY A 207 -11.14 1.47 -10.60
CA GLY A 207 -10.90 1.26 -12.03
C GLY A 207 -9.46 1.47 -12.51
N GLY A 208 -8.47 1.52 -11.61
CA GLY A 208 -7.06 1.63 -12.00
C GLY A 208 -6.53 0.37 -12.69
N ASN A 209 -5.60 0.55 -13.62
CA ASN A 209 -4.90 -0.55 -14.28
C ASN A 209 -3.91 -1.24 -13.30
N PRO A 210 -4.05 -2.56 -13.03
CA PRO A 210 -3.21 -3.28 -12.06
C PRO A 210 -1.71 -3.18 -12.29
N GLN A 211 -1.27 -3.32 -13.54
CA GLN A 211 0.14 -3.25 -13.91
C GLN A 211 0.70 -1.84 -13.68
N THR A 212 0.00 -0.82 -14.19
CA THR A 212 0.38 0.59 -14.01
C THR A 212 0.47 0.98 -12.54
N LYS A 213 -0.56 0.67 -11.73
CA LYS A 213 -0.57 0.96 -10.29
C LYS A 213 0.55 0.23 -9.55
N THR A 214 0.84 -1.01 -9.93
CA THR A 214 1.95 -1.77 -9.34
C THR A 214 3.30 -1.11 -9.63
N LEU A 215 3.55 -0.73 -10.88
CA LEU A 215 4.78 -0.05 -11.28
C LEU A 215 4.94 1.30 -10.56
N ILE A 216 3.87 2.08 -10.43
CA ILE A 216 3.86 3.34 -9.67
C ILE A 216 4.22 3.11 -8.20
N GLN A 217 3.61 2.12 -7.54
CA GLN A 217 3.94 1.77 -6.16
C GLN A 217 5.39 1.32 -6.02
N TRP A 218 5.92 0.57 -6.99
CA TRP A 218 7.30 0.12 -6.98
C TRP A 218 8.30 1.28 -7.14
N CYS A 219 8.00 2.23 -8.02
CA CYS A 219 8.76 3.49 -8.12
C CYS A 219 8.74 4.24 -6.78
N ALA A 220 7.57 4.44 -6.17
CA ALA A 220 7.44 5.11 -4.88
C ALA A 220 8.24 4.41 -3.76
N ALA A 221 8.21 3.07 -3.69
CA ALA A 221 8.94 2.30 -2.70
C ALA A 221 10.47 2.40 -2.91
N SER A 222 10.91 2.38 -4.17
CA SER A 222 12.31 2.58 -4.56
C SER A 222 12.82 3.97 -4.17
N MET A 223 12.03 5.01 -4.43
CA MET A 223 12.33 6.38 -4.02
C MET A 223 12.36 6.53 -2.49
N ALA A 224 11.51 5.80 -1.77
CA ALA A 224 11.49 5.73 -0.32
C ALA A 224 12.54 4.76 0.26
N GLN A 225 13.34 4.10 -0.59
CA GLN A 225 14.38 3.15 -0.21
C GLN A 225 13.86 2.05 0.75
N THR A 226 12.70 1.47 0.42
CA THR A 226 12.08 0.38 1.16
C THR A 226 11.65 -0.72 0.21
N ASN A 227 11.69 -1.98 0.66
CA ASN A 227 11.25 -3.10 -0.17
C ASN A 227 9.73 -3.07 -0.36
N LEU A 228 9.24 -3.63 -1.46
CA LEU A 228 7.81 -3.74 -1.75
C LEU A 228 7.38 -5.21 -1.79
N ARG A 229 6.32 -5.56 -1.07
CA ARG A 229 5.60 -6.82 -1.19
C ARG A 229 4.24 -6.57 -1.80
N LEU A 230 4.02 -7.05 -3.01
CA LEU A 230 2.73 -7.01 -3.66
C LEU A 230 1.98 -8.31 -3.38
N VAL A 231 0.86 -8.22 -2.69
CA VAL A 231 -0.04 -9.33 -2.42
C VAL A 231 -1.21 -9.27 -3.41
N LEU A 232 -1.28 -10.29 -4.26
CA LEU A 232 -2.36 -10.53 -5.19
C LEU A 232 -3.21 -11.68 -4.66
N SER A 233 -4.53 -11.62 -4.85
CA SER A 233 -5.43 -12.64 -4.29
C SER A 233 -6.53 -13.01 -5.26
N GLY A 234 -6.87 -14.29 -5.33
CA GLY A 234 -7.87 -14.82 -6.26
C GLY A 234 -7.25 -15.32 -7.56
N GLU A 235 -7.93 -16.27 -8.20
CA GLU A 235 -7.43 -16.99 -9.38
C GLU A 235 -7.16 -16.05 -10.57
N ASP A 236 -8.00 -15.04 -10.75
CA ASP A 236 -7.91 -14.07 -11.85
C ASP A 236 -6.62 -13.25 -11.86
N HIS A 237 -5.90 -13.18 -10.74
CA HIS A 237 -4.65 -12.42 -10.63
C HIS A 237 -3.38 -13.27 -10.80
N PHE A 238 -3.51 -14.57 -11.12
CA PHE A 238 -2.35 -15.45 -11.31
C PHE A 238 -1.49 -15.04 -12.51
N ALA A 239 -2.13 -14.74 -13.65
CA ALA A 239 -1.42 -14.31 -14.86
C ALA A 239 -0.62 -13.02 -14.62
N LEU A 240 -1.27 -12.01 -14.02
CA LEU A 240 -0.62 -10.77 -13.60
C LEU A 240 0.56 -11.02 -12.65
N ALA A 241 0.42 -11.94 -11.69
CA ALA A 241 1.51 -12.30 -10.79
C ALA A 241 2.72 -12.89 -11.54
N SER A 242 2.48 -13.72 -12.56
CA SER A 242 3.53 -14.30 -13.39
C SER A 242 4.25 -13.23 -14.21
N GLU A 243 3.51 -12.37 -14.91
CA GLU A 243 4.05 -11.27 -15.72
C GLU A 243 4.87 -10.28 -14.89
N LEU A 244 4.40 -9.94 -13.69
CA LEU A 244 5.14 -9.08 -12.77
C LEU A 244 6.43 -9.73 -12.28
N ASN A 245 6.44 -11.04 -12.02
CA ASN A 245 7.66 -11.75 -11.64
C ASN A 245 8.70 -11.75 -12.77
N GLU A 246 8.28 -11.90 -14.02
CA GLU A 246 9.16 -11.78 -15.18
C GLU A 246 9.72 -10.35 -15.30
N THR A 247 8.86 -9.34 -15.14
CA THR A 247 9.26 -7.92 -15.13
C THR A 247 10.30 -7.63 -14.03
N VAL A 248 10.11 -8.18 -12.82
CA VAL A 248 11.07 -8.05 -11.71
C VAL A 248 12.42 -8.68 -12.04
N LYS A 249 12.41 -9.83 -12.73
CA LYS A 249 13.65 -10.48 -13.16
C LYS A 249 14.41 -9.64 -14.20
N MET A 250 13.72 -9.17 -15.23
CA MET A 250 14.30 -8.39 -16.32
C MET A 250 14.92 -7.06 -15.84
N THR A 251 14.19 -6.33 -15.02
CA THR A 251 14.64 -5.04 -14.47
C THR A 251 15.86 -5.17 -13.56
N ARG A 252 15.95 -6.26 -12.78
CA ARG A 252 17.12 -6.57 -11.94
C ARG A 252 18.36 -6.85 -12.77
N GLU A 253 18.22 -7.59 -13.87
CA GLU A 253 19.32 -7.89 -14.80
C GLU A 253 19.77 -6.63 -15.57
N GLY A 254 18.82 -5.76 -15.92
CA GLY A 254 19.09 -4.53 -16.67
C GLY A 254 19.55 -3.32 -15.86
N LEU A 255 19.71 -3.45 -14.53
CA LEU A 255 20.05 -2.34 -13.61
C LEU A 255 19.12 -1.12 -13.75
N TRP A 256 17.82 -1.38 -13.86
CA TRP A 256 16.84 -0.31 -14.09
C TRP A 256 16.74 0.65 -12.91
N THR A 257 16.44 1.91 -13.24
CA THR A 257 16.14 2.98 -12.28
C THR A 257 14.64 3.29 -12.25
N VAL A 258 14.23 4.06 -11.26
CA VAL A 258 12.85 4.62 -11.17
C VAL A 258 12.45 5.30 -12.47
N LYS A 259 13.34 6.09 -13.09
CA LYS A 259 13.08 6.75 -14.37
C LYS A 259 12.74 5.75 -15.47
N ASN A 260 13.50 4.65 -15.58
CA ASN A 260 13.27 3.66 -16.63
C ASN A 260 11.88 3.04 -16.53
N VAL A 261 11.40 2.77 -15.32
CA VAL A 261 10.06 2.23 -15.10
C VAL A 261 8.98 3.26 -15.44
N LEU A 262 9.13 4.52 -15.01
CA LEU A 262 8.16 5.58 -15.31
C LEU A 262 8.07 5.88 -16.81
N ASP A 263 9.20 5.85 -17.53
CA ASP A 263 9.22 5.98 -18.99
C ASP A 263 8.42 4.83 -19.65
N THR A 264 8.53 3.60 -19.14
CA THR A 264 7.74 2.44 -19.61
C THR A 264 6.27 2.57 -19.28
N VAL A 265 5.91 3.05 -18.08
CA VAL A 265 4.51 3.31 -17.71
C VAL A 265 3.85 4.26 -18.71
N GLY A 266 4.55 5.32 -19.12
CA GLY A 266 4.05 6.26 -20.14
C GLY A 266 3.93 5.66 -21.55
N ALA A 267 4.52 4.49 -21.80
CA ALA A 267 4.49 3.80 -23.09
C ALA A 267 3.49 2.62 -23.16
N LEU A 268 2.95 2.17 -22.02
CA LEU A 268 1.99 1.06 -21.93
C LEU A 268 0.69 1.39 -22.68
N LYS A 269 0.12 0.40 -23.36
CA LYS A 269 -1.16 0.48 -24.08
C LYS A 269 -2.23 -0.34 -23.37
N PRO A 270 -3.54 -0.08 -23.63
CA PRO A 270 -4.64 -0.73 -22.92
C PRO A 270 -4.74 -2.27 -23.03
N TYR A 271 -3.97 -2.89 -23.92
CA TYR A 271 -4.00 -4.34 -24.20
C TYR A 271 -2.61 -4.99 -24.04
N ASP A 272 -1.65 -4.26 -23.45
CA ASP A 272 -0.34 -4.79 -23.09
C ASP A 272 -0.39 -5.57 -21.77
#